data_AF-A0A1E4ZK90-F1
#
_entry.id   AF-A0A1E4ZK90-F1
#
_cell.length_a   1.000
_cell.length_b   1.000
_cell.length_c   1.000
_cell.angle_alpha   90.00
_cell.angle_beta   90.00
_cell.angle_gamma   90.00
#
_symmetry.space_group_name_H-M   'P 1'
#
loop_
_entity.id
_entity.type
_entity.pdbx_description
1 polymer ?
#
loop_
_entity_poly.entity_id
_entity_poly.type
_entity_poly.pdbx_seq_one_letter_code
_entity_poly.pdbx_strand_id
1 'polypeptide(L)'
;MKRSKITIFLSLLAFLYVCPQKGFSDDILGAGASFPYPLYSKMFHEYRKKKGKKVNYQAIGSGGGQRQIVNQTVDFGATDNFIAEKNLKQIKRPLLHVPTCLGAVAVVYNIPGQSQLNLTQENLADIFLGKIKKWNDPRLSASNPKLALPNLDIVVVHRADSSGTSFVFTDFLSKVNANWLKKVGRGKSVRWPVGLGGKKNAGVASYVTQVLGSIGYLELAYALGAKLPQARIENKSGNFIKPTVLCTALAGDLDIPDDTRVSLTNSPALNAYPMASFTWLLLYKEQKYANRTKEAAKSLVDLIWWMLNEGQEIAEPLHYVPLPEKALEKAKNILRSVTYDDKPLLTV
;
A
#
# COMPACT_ATOMS: atom_id res chain seq x y z
N MET A 1 -59.34 41.68 -41.73
CA MET A 1 -58.49 40.82 -40.88
C MET A 1 -58.19 39.50 -41.61
N LYS A 2 -57.03 39.39 -42.26
CA LYS A 2 -56.51 38.14 -42.83
C LYS A 2 -55.06 38.00 -42.35
N ARG A 3 -54.77 37.01 -41.50
CA ARG A 3 -53.42 36.74 -40.99
C ARG A 3 -52.74 35.73 -41.91
N SER A 4 -51.65 36.16 -42.54
CA SER A 4 -50.74 35.32 -43.33
C SER A 4 -49.89 34.46 -42.38
N LYS A 5 -49.78 33.16 -42.67
CA LYS A 5 -48.88 32.22 -41.99
C LYS A 5 -47.56 32.18 -42.75
N ILE A 6 -46.48 32.61 -42.11
CA ILE A 6 -45.11 32.46 -42.61
C ILE A 6 -44.60 31.09 -42.12
N THR A 7 -44.27 30.21 -43.07
CA THR A 7 -43.64 28.91 -42.80
C THR A 7 -42.13 29.09 -42.94
N ILE A 8 -41.39 28.97 -41.85
CA ILE A 8 -39.92 28.99 -41.84
C ILE A 8 -39.42 27.54 -41.97
N PHE A 9 -38.69 27.25 -43.05
CA PHE A 9 -37.97 25.99 -43.24
C PHE A 9 -36.65 26.06 -42.46
N LEU A 10 -36.50 25.25 -41.40
CA LEU A 10 -35.21 25.01 -40.75
C LEU A 10 -34.48 23.87 -41.49
N SER A 11 -33.37 24.19 -42.14
CA SER A 11 -32.41 23.20 -42.64
C SER A 11 -31.56 22.67 -41.48
N LEU A 12 -31.74 21.39 -41.13
CA LEU A 12 -30.87 20.69 -40.18
C LEU A 12 -29.53 20.36 -40.86
N LEU A 13 -28.48 21.14 -40.59
CA LEU A 13 -27.11 20.70 -40.84
C LEU A 13 -26.72 19.65 -39.79
N ALA A 14 -26.61 18.38 -40.20
CA ALA A 14 -26.02 17.33 -39.39
C ALA A 14 -24.50 17.55 -39.28
N PHE A 15 -24.06 18.21 -38.21
CA PHE A 15 -22.65 18.19 -37.81
C PHE A 15 -22.33 16.78 -37.30
N LEU A 16 -21.63 16.00 -38.13
CA LEU A 16 -20.90 14.82 -37.70
C LEU A 16 -19.86 15.26 -36.66
N TYR A 17 -20.20 15.15 -35.38
CA TYR A 17 -19.23 15.18 -34.30
C TYR A 17 -18.34 13.95 -34.45
N VAL A 18 -17.23 14.10 -35.18
CA VAL A 18 -16.09 13.21 -35.06
C VAL A 18 -15.60 13.38 -33.62
N CYS A 19 -15.99 12.46 -32.75
CA CYS A 19 -15.39 12.36 -31.42
C CYS A 19 -13.89 12.09 -31.65
N PRO A 20 -12.97 12.99 -31.25
CA PRO A 20 -11.56 12.69 -31.38
C PRO A 20 -11.29 11.42 -30.59
N GLN A 21 -10.81 10.38 -31.29
CA GLN A 21 -10.25 9.21 -30.62
C GLN A 21 -9.21 9.74 -29.64
N LYS A 22 -9.47 9.57 -28.33
CA LYS A 22 -8.43 9.78 -27.32
C LYS A 22 -7.31 8.80 -27.65
N GLY A 23 -6.28 9.28 -28.35
CA GLY A 23 -4.99 8.61 -28.33
C GLY A 23 -4.61 8.40 -26.88
N PHE A 24 -4.19 7.18 -26.53
CA PHE A 24 -3.52 6.96 -25.25
C PHE A 24 -2.41 8.00 -25.13
N SER A 25 -2.45 8.82 -24.08
CA SER A 25 -1.32 9.71 -23.80
C SER A 25 -0.06 8.89 -23.65
N ASP A 26 1.09 9.44 -24.02
CA ASP A 26 2.41 8.85 -23.79
C ASP A 26 2.73 8.52 -22.32
N ASP A 27 1.88 8.88 -21.36
CA ASP A 27 2.08 8.61 -19.94
C ASP A 27 1.76 7.15 -19.56
N ILE A 28 2.58 6.57 -18.68
CA ILE A 28 2.26 5.28 -18.02
C ILE A 28 1.26 5.56 -16.89
N LEU A 29 0.12 4.87 -16.89
CA LEU A 29 -0.94 5.07 -15.91
C LEU A 29 -0.87 4.03 -14.79
N GLY A 30 -0.81 4.46 -13.53
CA GLY A 30 -0.81 3.58 -12.38
C GLY A 30 -1.76 4.04 -11.28
N ALA A 31 -2.27 3.09 -10.49
CA ALA A 31 -3.06 3.43 -9.32
C ALA A 31 -2.96 2.37 -8.22
N GLY A 32 -3.10 2.80 -6.97
CA GLY A 32 -3.26 1.87 -5.87
C GLY A 32 -2.67 2.34 -4.55
N ALA A 33 -1.85 1.48 -3.96
CA ALA A 33 -1.29 1.61 -2.63
C ALA A 33 -0.77 3.02 -2.30
N SER A 34 -1.19 3.56 -1.15
CA SER A 34 -0.61 4.77 -0.57
C SER A 34 0.62 4.48 0.27
N PHE A 35 0.90 3.22 0.59
CA PHE A 35 2.03 2.81 1.41
C PHE A 35 3.36 3.15 0.72
N PRO A 36 3.63 2.77 -0.55
CA PRO A 36 4.89 3.09 -1.20
C PRO A 36 4.87 4.44 -1.94
N TYR A 37 3.84 5.27 -1.75
CA TYR A 37 3.69 6.50 -2.55
C TYR A 37 4.88 7.47 -2.44
N PRO A 38 5.47 7.72 -1.25
CA PRO A 38 6.70 8.51 -1.13
C PRO A 38 7.83 7.98 -2.03
N LEU A 39 8.07 6.66 -2.00
CA LEU A 39 9.08 6.00 -2.83
C LEU A 39 8.75 6.09 -4.32
N TYR A 40 7.54 5.68 -4.70
CA TYR A 40 7.12 5.66 -6.10
C TYR A 40 7.13 7.05 -6.72
N SER A 41 6.67 8.07 -5.99
CA SER A 41 6.71 9.46 -6.47
C SER A 41 8.15 9.90 -6.78
N LYS A 42 9.12 9.54 -5.94
CA LYS A 42 10.53 9.86 -6.17
C LYS A 42 11.13 9.03 -7.32
N MET A 43 10.88 7.73 -7.35
CA MET A 43 11.30 6.83 -8.43
C MET A 43 10.80 7.31 -9.79
N PHE A 44 9.51 7.65 -9.91
CA PHE A 44 8.91 8.13 -11.16
C PHE A 44 9.45 9.50 -11.57
N HIS A 45 9.77 10.37 -10.62
CA HIS A 45 10.43 11.65 -10.91
C HIS A 45 11.83 11.44 -11.49
N GLU A 46 12.66 10.59 -10.88
CA GLU A 46 14.00 10.29 -11.39
C GLU A 46 13.97 9.52 -12.71
N TYR A 47 13.02 8.59 -12.87
CA TYR A 47 12.81 7.88 -14.13
C TYR A 47 12.46 8.85 -15.27
N ARG A 48 11.57 9.81 -15.03
CA ARG A 48 11.24 10.85 -16.01
C ARG A 48 12.45 11.69 -16.39
N LYS A 49 13.29 12.08 -15.42
CA LYS A 49 14.54 12.82 -15.69
C LYS A 49 15.50 12.01 -16.56
N LYS A 50 15.64 10.71 -16.30
CA LYS A 50 16.58 9.83 -17.01
C LYS A 50 16.08 9.35 -18.37
N LYS A 51 14.79 9.09 -18.52
CA LYS A 51 14.19 8.39 -19.67
C LYS A 51 13.14 9.19 -20.42
N GLY A 52 12.78 10.39 -19.95
CA GLY A 52 11.77 11.26 -20.57
C GLY A 52 10.32 10.78 -20.41
N LYS A 53 10.08 9.54 -19.96
CA LYS A 53 8.75 8.96 -19.84
C LYS A 53 8.09 9.36 -18.52
N LYS A 54 6.86 9.86 -18.61
CA LYS A 54 6.08 10.30 -17.45
C LYS A 54 5.22 9.15 -16.93
N VAL A 55 5.09 9.08 -15.60
CA VAL A 55 4.21 8.14 -14.91
C VAL A 55 3.17 8.94 -14.14
N ASN A 56 1.90 8.67 -14.38
CA ASN A 56 0.79 9.25 -13.63
C ASN A 56 0.27 8.21 -12.63
N TYR A 57 0.67 8.36 -11.36
CA TYR A 57 0.31 7.42 -10.31
C TYR A 57 -0.69 8.00 -9.31
N GLN A 58 -1.83 7.33 -9.16
CA GLN A 58 -2.88 7.74 -8.22
C GLN A 58 -2.84 6.89 -6.94
N ALA A 59 -2.41 7.49 -5.82
CA ALA A 59 -2.47 6.86 -4.51
C ALA A 59 -3.93 6.83 -3.98
N ILE A 60 -4.67 5.78 -4.32
CA ILE A 60 -6.11 5.60 -4.01
C ILE A 60 -6.39 4.43 -3.05
N GLY A 61 -5.35 3.79 -2.53
CA GLY A 61 -5.44 2.60 -1.70
C GLY A 61 -5.37 1.31 -2.54
N SER A 62 -4.84 0.26 -1.91
CA SER A 62 -4.51 -1.03 -2.54
C SER A 62 -5.75 -1.73 -3.11
N GLY A 63 -6.93 -1.54 -2.49
CA GLY A 63 -8.18 -2.02 -3.07
C GLY A 63 -8.59 -1.28 -4.34
N GLY A 64 -8.34 0.02 -4.43
CA GLY A 64 -8.57 0.80 -5.64
C GLY A 64 -7.65 0.35 -6.79
N GLY A 65 -6.36 0.16 -6.50
CA GLY A 65 -5.39 -0.32 -7.48
C GLY A 65 -5.73 -1.70 -8.04
N GLN A 66 -6.08 -2.66 -7.17
CA GLN A 66 -6.53 -3.98 -7.58
C GLN A 66 -7.77 -3.93 -8.48
N ARG A 67 -8.77 -3.08 -8.16
CA ARG A 67 -9.95 -2.93 -9.01
C ARG A 67 -9.64 -2.31 -10.36
N GLN A 68 -8.82 -1.25 -10.38
CA GLN A 68 -8.50 -0.53 -11.61
C GLN A 68 -7.69 -1.38 -12.59
N ILE A 69 -6.71 -2.17 -12.12
CA ILE A 69 -5.98 -3.09 -13.02
C ILE A 69 -6.87 -4.23 -13.53
N VAL A 70 -7.74 -4.79 -12.67
CA VAL A 70 -8.70 -5.82 -13.08
C VAL A 70 -9.64 -5.29 -14.16
N ASN A 71 -10.11 -4.06 -14.00
CA ASN A 71 -10.98 -3.37 -14.96
C ASN A 71 -10.22 -2.77 -16.15
N GLN A 72 -8.90 -2.96 -16.25
CA GLN A 72 -8.06 -2.47 -17.35
C GLN A 72 -8.11 -0.94 -17.54
N THR A 73 -8.32 -0.18 -16.46
CA THR A 73 -8.38 1.30 -16.50
C THR A 73 -7.02 1.97 -16.26
N VAL A 74 -6.02 1.18 -15.88
CA VAL A 74 -4.63 1.59 -15.65
C VAL A 74 -3.69 0.52 -16.19
N ASP A 75 -2.44 0.90 -16.43
CA ASP A 75 -1.40 0.01 -16.95
C ASP A 75 -0.88 -0.93 -15.86
N PHE A 76 -0.84 -0.45 -14.62
CA PHE A 76 -0.50 -1.23 -13.46
C PHE A 76 -1.31 -0.85 -12.22
N GLY A 77 -1.63 -1.85 -11.41
CA GLY A 77 -2.13 -1.66 -10.06
C GLY A 77 -0.97 -1.68 -9.05
N ALA A 78 -1.16 -1.11 -7.87
CA ALA A 78 -0.21 -1.25 -6.76
C ALA A 78 -0.93 -1.70 -5.48
N THR A 79 -0.31 -2.62 -4.74
CA THR A 79 -0.92 -3.23 -3.55
C THR A 79 0.09 -3.65 -2.50
N ASP A 80 -0.28 -3.52 -1.23
CA ASP A 80 0.55 -3.96 -0.07
C ASP A 80 0.12 -5.33 0.46
N ASN A 81 -0.86 -5.92 -0.20
CA ASN A 81 -1.31 -7.28 0.04
C ASN A 81 -1.48 -7.97 -1.31
N PHE A 82 -0.91 -9.15 -1.46
CA PHE A 82 -1.15 -9.95 -2.65
C PHE A 82 -2.62 -10.35 -2.75
N ILE A 83 -3.09 -10.59 -3.98
CA ILE A 83 -4.43 -11.10 -4.22
C ILE A 83 -4.44 -12.58 -3.88
N ALA A 84 -5.36 -12.97 -2.97
CA ALA A 84 -5.55 -14.35 -2.59
C ALA A 84 -5.90 -15.22 -3.80
N GLU A 85 -5.40 -16.46 -3.81
CA GLU A 85 -5.53 -17.38 -4.94
C GLU A 85 -6.97 -17.54 -5.44
N LYS A 86 -7.94 -17.66 -4.51
CA LYS A 86 -9.37 -17.75 -4.84
C LYS A 86 -9.91 -16.58 -5.66
N ASN A 87 -9.34 -15.37 -5.48
CA ASN A 87 -9.74 -14.18 -6.21
C ASN A 87 -8.97 -14.06 -7.53
N LEU A 88 -7.72 -14.52 -7.58
CA LEU A 88 -6.97 -14.58 -8.84
C LEU A 88 -7.63 -15.50 -9.86
N LYS A 89 -8.18 -16.64 -9.43
CA LYS A 89 -8.93 -17.57 -10.29
C LYS A 89 -10.17 -16.94 -10.93
N GLN A 90 -10.66 -15.81 -10.41
CA GLN A 90 -11.80 -15.08 -10.98
C GLN A 90 -11.37 -14.06 -12.05
N ILE A 91 -10.08 -13.76 -12.14
CA ILE A 91 -9.52 -12.83 -13.12
C ILE A 91 -9.21 -13.62 -14.39
N LYS A 92 -9.82 -13.24 -15.51
CA LYS A 92 -9.73 -13.97 -16.79
C LYS A 92 -8.31 -14.05 -17.38
N ARG A 93 -7.41 -13.19 -16.94
CA ARG A 93 -6.03 -13.08 -17.44
C ARG A 93 -5.06 -13.25 -16.27
N PRO A 94 -3.95 -14.01 -16.43
CA PRO A 94 -2.95 -14.14 -15.39
C PRO A 94 -2.42 -12.77 -14.95
N LEU A 95 -2.59 -12.45 -13.67
CA LEU A 95 -2.13 -11.22 -13.06
C LEU A 95 -0.89 -11.51 -12.22
N LEU A 96 0.21 -10.86 -12.58
CA LEU A 96 1.51 -11.00 -11.93
C LEU A 96 1.63 -10.05 -10.73
N HIS A 97 2.42 -10.46 -9.74
CA HIS A 97 2.76 -9.66 -8.57
C HIS A 97 4.27 -9.43 -8.57
N VAL A 98 4.72 -8.23 -8.93
CA VAL A 98 6.15 -7.88 -8.92
C VAL A 98 6.42 -7.06 -7.66
N PRO A 99 7.14 -7.60 -6.65
CA PRO A 99 7.46 -6.83 -5.45
C PRO A 99 8.45 -5.73 -5.82
N THR A 100 8.40 -4.60 -5.13
CA THR A 100 9.28 -3.45 -5.44
C THR A 100 10.19 -3.04 -4.28
N CYS A 101 9.73 -3.22 -3.05
CA CYS A 101 10.47 -2.91 -1.82
C CYS A 101 9.74 -3.55 -0.62
N LEU A 102 10.35 -3.48 0.56
CA LEU A 102 9.66 -3.68 1.83
C LEU A 102 9.45 -2.35 2.55
N GLY A 103 8.44 -2.31 3.40
CA GLY A 103 8.28 -1.23 4.39
C GLY A 103 7.65 -1.76 5.68
N ALA A 104 7.59 -0.89 6.68
CA ALA A 104 6.95 -1.20 7.97
C ALA A 104 5.67 -0.41 8.17
N VAL A 105 4.66 -1.07 8.74
CA VAL A 105 3.47 -0.41 9.28
C VAL A 105 3.75 0.00 10.73
N ALA A 106 4.21 1.23 10.92
CA ALA A 106 4.46 1.82 12.21
C ALA A 106 3.15 2.14 12.95
N VAL A 107 3.08 1.79 14.23
CA VAL A 107 2.05 2.29 15.14
C VAL A 107 2.51 3.63 15.68
N VAL A 108 1.72 4.67 15.43
CA VAL A 108 1.97 6.04 15.86
C VAL A 108 0.94 6.46 16.89
N TYR A 109 1.30 7.41 17.74
CA TYR A 109 0.42 7.90 18.79
C TYR A 109 0.65 9.38 19.09
N ASN A 110 -0.26 9.98 19.84
CA ASN A 110 -0.17 11.35 20.31
C ASN A 110 -0.52 11.40 21.80
N ILE A 111 0.49 11.23 22.64
CA ILE A 111 0.37 11.29 24.10
C ILE A 111 1.29 12.43 24.56
N PRO A 112 0.76 13.48 25.21
CA PRO A 112 1.58 14.58 25.70
C PRO A 112 2.76 14.11 26.54
N GLY A 113 3.96 14.62 26.24
CA GLY A 113 5.17 14.34 26.99
C GLY A 113 5.75 12.93 26.81
N GLN A 114 5.15 12.06 26.00
CA GLN A 114 5.63 10.68 25.80
C GLN A 114 6.20 10.48 24.39
N SER A 115 7.49 10.16 24.32
CA SER A 115 8.20 9.84 23.07
C SER A 115 8.62 8.37 22.96
N GLN A 116 8.38 7.60 24.01
CA GLN A 116 8.60 6.17 24.06
C GLN A 116 7.32 5.49 24.51
N LEU A 117 7.01 4.35 23.91
CA LEU A 117 5.87 3.52 24.27
C LEU A 117 6.15 2.11 23.79
N ASN A 118 6.04 1.14 24.68
CA ASN A 118 6.08 -0.27 24.36
C ASN A 118 4.65 -0.82 24.37
N LEU A 119 4.27 -1.55 23.32
CA LEU A 119 2.99 -2.22 23.23
C LEU A 119 3.22 -3.71 23.01
N THR A 120 2.68 -4.53 23.91
CA THR A 120 2.58 -5.97 23.68
C THR A 120 1.63 -6.25 22.53
N GLN A 121 1.71 -7.45 21.97
CA GLN A 121 0.81 -7.87 20.88
C GLN A 121 -0.66 -7.81 21.33
N GLU A 122 -0.92 -8.25 22.56
CA GLU A 122 -2.25 -8.23 23.17
C GLU A 122 -2.74 -6.80 23.43
N ASN A 123 -1.89 -5.94 24.00
CA ASN A 123 -2.26 -4.54 24.29
C ASN A 123 -2.65 -3.80 23.01
N LEU A 124 -1.89 -3.99 21.92
CA LEU A 124 -2.22 -3.36 20.65
C LEU A 124 -3.58 -3.85 20.11
N ALA A 125 -3.84 -5.16 20.14
CA ALA A 125 -5.13 -5.70 19.70
C ALA A 125 -6.29 -5.19 20.58
N ASP A 126 -6.12 -5.18 21.90
CA ASP A 126 -7.14 -4.76 22.86
C ASP A 126 -7.45 -3.26 22.80
N ILE A 127 -6.48 -2.41 22.46
CA ILE A 127 -6.72 -1.00 22.13
C ILE A 127 -7.66 -0.89 20.92
N PHE A 128 -7.35 -1.56 19.81
CA PHE A 128 -8.15 -1.49 18.58
C PHE A 128 -9.49 -2.25 18.69
N LEU A 129 -9.65 -3.13 19.67
CA LEU A 129 -10.94 -3.72 20.08
C LEU A 129 -11.76 -2.81 21.00
N GLY A 130 -11.20 -1.70 21.50
CA GLY A 130 -11.85 -0.79 22.44
C GLY A 130 -11.94 -1.30 23.88
N LYS A 131 -11.13 -2.31 24.24
CA LYS A 131 -11.06 -2.87 25.60
C LYS A 131 -10.07 -2.10 26.50
N ILE A 132 -8.99 -1.58 25.94
CA ILE A 132 -8.10 -0.62 26.60
C ILE A 132 -8.54 0.76 26.11
N LYS A 133 -9.09 1.58 27.02
CA LYS A 133 -9.73 2.86 26.67
C LYS A 133 -8.98 4.09 27.16
N LYS A 134 -8.02 3.91 28.07
CA LYS A 134 -7.23 4.99 28.67
C LYS A 134 -5.75 4.66 28.65
N TRP A 135 -4.91 5.67 28.51
CA TRP A 135 -3.45 5.49 28.44
C TRP A 135 -2.84 5.01 29.75
N ASN A 136 -3.44 5.32 30.90
CA ASN A 136 -3.03 4.82 32.21
C ASN A 136 -3.62 3.44 32.59
N ASP A 137 -4.14 2.67 31.63
CA ASP A 137 -4.63 1.31 31.89
C ASP A 137 -3.48 0.46 32.48
N PRO A 138 -3.71 -0.31 33.57
CA PRO A 138 -2.67 -1.09 34.23
C PRO A 138 -1.91 -2.04 33.29
N ARG A 139 -2.56 -2.55 32.23
CA ARG A 139 -1.93 -3.41 31.22
C ARG A 139 -0.88 -2.67 30.39
N LEU A 140 -1.08 -1.37 30.15
CA LEU A 140 -0.09 -0.52 29.48
C LEU A 140 1.04 -0.12 30.42
N SER A 141 0.72 0.17 31.69
CA SER A 141 1.73 0.44 32.72
C SER A 141 2.67 -0.75 32.95
N ALA A 142 2.15 -1.99 32.88
CA ALA A 142 2.95 -3.21 33.06
C ALA A 142 4.09 -3.34 32.02
N SER A 143 3.85 -2.97 30.76
CA SER A 143 4.89 -2.97 29.71
C SER A 143 5.71 -1.66 29.66
N ASN A 144 5.37 -0.68 30.49
CA ASN A 144 5.97 0.66 30.52
C ASN A 144 6.21 1.19 31.94
N PRO A 145 6.87 0.44 32.85
CA PRO A 145 6.94 0.77 34.28
C PRO A 145 7.65 2.10 34.59
N LYS A 146 8.45 2.61 33.65
CA LYS A 146 9.19 3.88 33.78
C LYS A 146 8.44 5.09 33.21
N LEU A 147 7.26 4.89 32.59
CA LEU A 147 6.50 5.96 31.97
C LEU A 147 5.32 6.36 32.87
N ALA A 148 5.21 7.66 33.15
CA ALA A 148 4.01 8.23 33.75
C ALA A 148 2.93 8.41 32.67
N LEU A 149 2.18 7.34 32.39
CA LEU A 149 1.11 7.38 31.39
C LEU A 149 -0.09 8.20 31.93
N PRO A 150 -0.63 9.16 31.16
CA PRO A 150 -1.67 10.06 31.63
C PRO A 150 -3.04 9.36 31.72
N ASN A 151 -3.91 9.86 32.61
CA ASN A 151 -5.34 9.54 32.59
C ASN A 151 -6.01 10.27 31.41
N LEU A 152 -5.74 9.79 30.21
CA LEU A 152 -6.20 10.34 28.94
C LEU A 152 -6.90 9.24 28.15
N ASP A 153 -8.05 9.54 27.56
CA ASP A 153 -8.77 8.59 26.72
C ASP A 153 -7.98 8.26 25.45
N ILE A 154 -8.08 7.01 25.01
CA ILE A 154 -7.47 6.54 23.78
C ILE A 154 -8.44 6.76 22.62
N VAL A 155 -7.98 7.48 21.61
CA VAL A 155 -8.72 7.66 20.36
C VAL A 155 -8.08 6.83 19.25
N VAL A 156 -8.70 5.70 18.91
CA VAL A 156 -8.24 4.86 17.80
C VAL A 156 -8.46 5.59 16.47
N VAL A 157 -7.48 5.55 15.58
CA VAL A 157 -7.56 6.05 14.21
C VAL A 157 -7.20 4.91 13.26
N HIS A 158 -8.13 4.54 12.41
CA HIS A 158 -7.95 3.50 11.40
C HIS A 158 -8.12 4.07 9.99
N ARG A 159 -7.92 3.24 8.97
CA ARG A 159 -8.16 3.65 7.58
C ARG A 159 -9.64 3.62 7.24
N ALA A 160 -10.13 4.66 6.56
CA ALA A 160 -11.48 4.72 6.01
C ALA A 160 -11.60 4.04 4.64
N ASP A 161 -10.51 3.99 3.88
CA ASP A 161 -10.45 3.43 2.53
C ASP A 161 -9.91 1.99 2.51
N SER A 162 -10.21 1.24 1.44
CA SER A 162 -9.66 -0.11 1.26
C SER A 162 -8.14 -0.08 1.08
N SER A 163 -7.44 -0.57 2.10
CA SER A 163 -6.03 -0.28 2.36
C SER A 163 -5.21 -1.56 2.55
N GLY A 164 -4.10 -1.68 1.83
CA GLY A 164 -3.13 -2.74 2.06
C GLY A 164 -2.40 -2.58 3.40
N THR A 165 -2.10 -1.35 3.82
CA THR A 165 -1.62 -1.05 5.19
C THR A 165 -2.55 -1.63 6.26
N SER A 166 -3.87 -1.54 6.07
CA SER A 166 -4.85 -2.15 6.98
C SER A 166 -4.85 -3.67 6.87
N PHE A 167 -4.65 -4.23 5.68
CA PHE A 167 -4.47 -5.67 5.55
C PHE A 167 -3.26 -6.14 6.35
N VAL A 168 -2.10 -5.49 6.24
CA VAL A 168 -0.89 -5.84 6.98
C VAL A 168 -1.11 -5.74 8.48
N PHE A 169 -1.71 -4.64 8.95
CA PHE A 169 -2.02 -4.42 10.36
C PHE A 169 -2.99 -5.49 10.90
N THR A 170 -4.10 -5.73 10.20
CA THR A 170 -5.11 -6.72 10.62
C THR A 170 -4.65 -8.16 10.44
N ASP A 171 -3.73 -8.44 9.52
CA ASP A 171 -3.04 -9.72 9.39
C ASP A 171 -2.20 -10.02 10.62
N PHE A 172 -1.39 -9.05 11.05
CA PHE A 172 -0.63 -9.16 12.30
C PHE A 172 -1.56 -9.40 13.49
N LEU A 173 -2.56 -8.54 13.70
CA LEU A 173 -3.49 -8.69 14.83
C LEU A 173 -4.25 -10.03 14.81
N SER A 174 -4.60 -10.53 13.62
CA SER A 174 -5.26 -11.83 13.45
C SER A 174 -4.36 -13.02 13.79
N LYS A 175 -3.03 -12.88 13.64
CA LYS A 175 -2.06 -13.93 14.00
C LYS A 175 -1.79 -14.00 15.49
N VAL A 176 -1.91 -12.88 16.21
CA VAL A 176 -1.45 -12.75 17.59
C VAL A 176 -2.58 -12.67 18.62
N ASN A 177 -3.82 -12.40 18.18
CA ASN A 177 -4.95 -12.26 19.08
C ASN A 177 -6.18 -13.02 18.55
N ALA A 178 -6.57 -14.09 19.26
CA ALA A 178 -7.71 -14.93 18.87
C ALA A 178 -9.06 -14.18 18.92
N ASN A 179 -9.21 -13.22 19.85
CA ASN A 179 -10.42 -12.40 19.94
C ASN A 179 -10.54 -11.47 18.74
N TRP A 180 -9.43 -10.87 18.29
CA TRP A 180 -9.36 -10.07 17.07
C TRP A 180 -9.73 -10.92 15.87
N LEU A 181 -9.09 -12.08 15.69
CA LEU A 181 -9.35 -12.98 14.57
C LEU A 181 -10.84 -13.36 14.49
N LYS A 182 -11.45 -13.70 15.62
CA LYS A 182 -12.87 -14.09 15.69
C LYS A 182 -13.83 -12.94 15.42
N LYS A 183 -13.56 -11.74 15.96
CA LYS A 183 -14.50 -10.59 15.90
C LYS A 183 -14.33 -9.73 14.65
N VAL A 184 -13.09 -9.53 14.21
CA VAL A 184 -12.73 -8.57 13.16
C VAL A 184 -12.10 -9.28 11.96
N GLY A 185 -11.14 -10.17 12.23
CA GLY A 185 -10.39 -10.89 11.21
C GLY A 185 -9.40 -10.01 10.45
N ARG A 186 -9.03 -10.47 9.24
CA ARG A 186 -8.02 -9.86 8.37
C ARG A 186 -8.63 -9.35 7.07
N GLY A 187 -8.30 -8.14 6.67
CA GLY A 187 -8.75 -7.59 5.40
C GLY A 187 -8.25 -6.19 5.10
N LYS A 188 -8.34 -5.79 3.83
CA LYS A 188 -8.12 -4.39 3.41
C LYS A 188 -9.19 -3.43 3.95
N SER A 189 -10.35 -4.00 4.29
CA SER A 189 -11.50 -3.34 4.90
C SER A 189 -12.11 -4.34 5.87
N VAL A 190 -12.33 -3.93 7.11
CA VAL A 190 -12.93 -4.71 8.18
C VAL A 190 -13.97 -3.84 8.91
N ARG A 191 -14.83 -4.46 9.70
CA ARG A 191 -15.73 -3.72 10.60
C ARG A 191 -14.95 -3.34 11.86
N TRP A 192 -14.40 -2.13 11.88
CA TRP A 192 -13.64 -1.63 13.02
C TRP A 192 -14.55 -1.50 14.26
N PRO A 193 -14.13 -2.03 15.43
CA PRO A 193 -14.92 -1.94 16.66
C PRO A 193 -15.07 -0.51 17.19
N VAL A 194 -14.01 0.29 17.04
CA VAL A 194 -13.92 1.66 17.53
C VAL A 194 -13.03 2.50 16.61
N GLY A 195 -13.12 3.82 16.75
CA GLY A 195 -12.16 4.77 16.20
C GLY A 195 -12.69 5.63 15.06
N LEU A 196 -11.80 6.49 14.58
CA LEU A 196 -12.04 7.45 13.50
C LEU A 196 -11.42 6.94 12.20
N GLY A 197 -12.11 7.16 11.08
CA GLY A 197 -11.62 6.78 9.76
C GLY A 197 -10.82 7.87 9.06
N GLY A 198 -9.50 7.73 9.00
CA GLY A 198 -8.62 8.57 8.18
C GLY A 198 -8.49 8.04 6.74
N LYS A 199 -8.59 8.92 5.73
CA LYS A 199 -8.35 8.54 4.33
C LYS A 199 -6.84 8.44 4.07
N LYS A 200 -6.39 7.28 3.57
CA LYS A 200 -4.98 7.01 3.19
C LYS A 200 -4.03 7.15 4.41
N ASN A 201 -2.72 6.97 4.18
CA ASN A 201 -1.72 7.22 5.23
C ASN A 201 -1.76 8.69 5.71
N ALA A 202 -1.82 9.64 4.78
CA ALA A 202 -1.81 11.07 5.12
C ALA A 202 -2.99 11.49 6.02
N GLY A 203 -4.20 10.97 5.78
CA GLY A 203 -5.36 11.30 6.62
C GLY A 203 -5.26 10.72 8.02
N VAL A 204 -4.77 9.48 8.17
CA VAL A 204 -4.51 8.90 9.50
C VAL A 204 -3.43 9.69 10.23
N ALA A 205 -2.35 10.09 9.54
CA ALA A 205 -1.29 10.92 10.12
C ALA A 205 -1.85 12.26 10.62
N SER A 206 -2.67 12.93 9.80
CA SER A 206 -3.32 14.19 10.15
C SER A 206 -4.18 14.08 11.41
N TYR A 207 -4.99 13.02 11.51
CA TYR A 207 -5.79 12.76 12.71
C TYR A 207 -4.90 12.54 13.93
N VAL A 208 -3.86 11.71 13.82
CA VAL A 208 -3.00 11.41 14.97
C VAL A 208 -2.27 12.67 15.45
N THR A 209 -1.77 13.50 14.53
CA THR A 209 -1.14 14.79 14.86
C THR A 209 -2.08 15.74 15.62
N GLN A 210 -3.36 15.80 15.24
CA GLN A 210 -4.30 16.80 15.76
C GLN A 210 -5.05 16.33 17.02
N VAL A 211 -5.27 15.04 17.18
CA VAL A 211 -6.12 14.49 18.25
C VAL A 211 -5.25 13.98 19.38
N LEU A 212 -5.31 14.67 20.53
CA LEU A 212 -4.67 14.21 21.75
C LEU A 212 -5.24 12.87 22.20
N GLY A 213 -4.36 11.99 22.67
CA GLY A 213 -4.69 10.64 23.09
C GLY A 213 -4.86 9.65 21.95
N SER A 214 -4.63 10.07 20.70
CA SER A 214 -4.85 9.20 19.55
C SER A 214 -3.75 8.15 19.34
N ILE A 215 -4.12 7.05 18.70
CA ILE A 215 -3.25 5.98 18.22
C ILE A 215 -3.72 5.52 16.84
N GLY A 216 -2.78 5.34 15.92
CA GLY A 216 -3.07 4.87 14.56
C GLY A 216 -1.92 4.07 13.98
N TYR A 217 -2.09 3.61 12.75
CA TYR A 217 -1.07 2.84 12.02
C TYR A 217 -0.84 3.42 10.63
N LEU A 218 0.43 3.53 10.25
CA LEU A 218 0.89 4.20 9.03
C LEU A 218 2.08 3.47 8.45
N GLU A 219 2.36 3.68 7.18
CA GLU A 219 3.69 3.36 6.67
C GLU A 219 4.76 4.27 7.33
N LEU A 220 5.94 3.72 7.65
CA LEU A 220 7.01 4.37 8.41
C LEU A 220 7.44 5.74 7.83
N ALA A 221 7.57 5.89 6.51
CA ALA A 221 7.97 7.17 5.92
C ALA A 221 6.95 8.29 6.22
N TYR A 222 5.65 7.96 6.29
CA TYR A 222 4.62 8.92 6.72
C TYR A 222 4.73 9.26 8.21
N ALA A 223 4.99 8.28 9.06
CA ALA A 223 5.18 8.51 10.49
C ALA A 223 6.37 9.45 10.76
N LEU A 224 7.49 9.23 10.06
CA LEU A 224 8.69 10.06 10.14
C LEU A 224 8.46 11.45 9.55
N GLY A 225 7.85 11.55 8.37
CA GLY A 225 7.52 12.83 7.73
C GLY A 225 6.59 13.70 8.57
N ALA A 226 5.64 13.08 9.29
CA ALA A 226 4.75 13.78 10.22
C ALA A 226 5.35 14.01 11.61
N LYS A 227 6.60 13.56 11.85
CA LYS A 227 7.30 13.63 13.15
C LYS A 227 6.52 13.03 14.32
N LEU A 228 5.68 12.02 14.04
CA LEU A 228 4.87 11.35 15.05
C LEU A 228 5.71 10.30 15.78
N PRO A 229 5.66 10.18 17.11
CA PRO A 229 6.37 9.12 17.81
C PRO A 229 5.84 7.75 17.38
N GLN A 230 6.76 6.79 17.23
CA GLN A 230 6.42 5.41 16.87
C GLN A 230 6.56 4.50 18.09
N ALA A 231 5.55 3.69 18.37
CA ALA A 231 5.61 2.70 19.43
C ALA A 231 6.57 1.56 19.06
N ARG A 232 7.24 1.01 20.07
CA ARG A 232 7.93 -0.27 19.97
C ARG A 232 6.90 -1.38 20.14
N ILE A 233 6.89 -2.33 19.21
CA ILE A 233 5.92 -3.43 19.21
C ILE A 233 6.64 -4.71 19.58
N GLU A 234 6.06 -5.46 20.50
CA GLU A 234 6.51 -6.80 20.85
C GLU A 234 6.46 -7.71 19.60
N ASN A 235 7.61 -8.26 19.23
CA ASN A 235 7.69 -9.23 18.15
C ASN A 235 7.46 -10.66 18.66
N LYS A 236 7.51 -11.64 17.76
CA LYS A 236 7.26 -13.05 18.10
C LYS A 236 8.21 -13.61 19.16
N SER A 237 9.39 -13.01 19.32
CA SER A 237 10.41 -13.43 20.30
C SER A 237 10.28 -12.70 21.65
N GLY A 238 9.25 -11.86 21.84
CA GLY A 238 9.05 -11.08 23.07
C GLY A 238 9.85 -9.78 23.14
N ASN A 239 10.57 -9.40 22.08
CA ASN A 239 11.37 -8.17 22.04
C ASN A 239 10.52 -6.98 21.58
N PHE A 240 10.64 -5.83 22.25
CA PHE A 240 10.01 -4.57 21.83
C PHE A 240 10.84 -3.87 20.74
N ILE A 241 10.40 -3.99 19.49
CA ILE A 241 11.15 -3.50 18.33
C ILE A 241 10.54 -2.17 17.83
N LYS A 242 11.38 -1.15 17.64
CA LYS A 242 11.01 0.10 16.95
C LYS A 242 11.09 -0.13 15.43
N PRO A 243 10.15 0.39 14.62
CA PRO A 243 10.27 0.27 13.17
C PRO A 243 11.49 1.04 12.65
N THR A 244 12.34 0.34 11.91
CA THR A 244 13.53 0.89 11.22
C THR A 244 13.72 0.13 9.90
N VAL A 245 14.53 0.65 8.97
CA VAL A 245 14.89 -0.07 7.73
C VAL A 245 15.50 -1.43 8.07
N LEU A 246 16.46 -1.47 9.01
CA LEU A 246 17.12 -2.71 9.43
C LEU A 246 16.14 -3.74 10.00
N CYS A 247 15.32 -3.36 10.99
CA CYS A 247 14.37 -4.29 11.60
C CYS A 247 13.27 -4.74 10.61
N THR A 248 12.97 -3.94 9.60
CA THR A 248 12.05 -4.31 8.52
C THR A 248 12.70 -5.31 7.57
N ALA A 249 13.98 -5.13 7.24
CA ALA A 249 14.75 -6.03 6.38
C ALA A 249 14.82 -7.44 6.98
N LEU A 250 15.06 -7.54 8.30
CA LEU A 250 15.07 -8.82 9.03
C LEU A 250 13.75 -9.59 8.94
N ALA A 251 12.62 -8.91 8.72
CA ALA A 251 11.34 -9.60 8.52
C ALA A 251 11.22 -10.24 7.13
N GLY A 252 12.03 -9.81 6.16
CA GLY A 252 12.09 -10.31 4.79
C GLY A 252 13.06 -11.47 4.57
N ASP A 253 13.82 -11.87 5.59
CA ASP A 253 14.73 -13.01 5.55
C ASP A 253 13.99 -14.33 5.82
N LEU A 254 13.26 -14.80 4.82
CA LEU A 254 12.51 -16.05 4.82
C LEU A 254 12.54 -16.69 3.43
N ASP A 255 11.99 -17.88 3.30
CA ASP A 255 11.75 -18.48 1.99
C ASP A 255 10.64 -17.72 1.25
N ILE A 256 11.00 -17.14 0.10
CA ILE A 256 10.11 -16.33 -0.72
C ILE A 256 9.66 -17.20 -1.90
N PRO A 257 8.35 -17.42 -2.12
CA PRO A 257 7.86 -18.22 -3.25
C PRO A 257 8.17 -17.55 -4.59
N ASP A 258 8.18 -18.31 -5.69
CA ASP A 258 8.52 -17.77 -7.03
C ASP A 258 7.58 -16.66 -7.50
N ASP A 259 6.33 -16.68 -7.07
CA ASP A 259 5.35 -15.62 -7.34
C ASP A 259 5.42 -14.45 -6.33
N THR A 260 6.33 -14.53 -5.36
CA THR A 260 6.62 -13.56 -4.29
C THR A 260 5.46 -13.28 -3.33
N ARG A 261 4.35 -14.02 -3.42
CA ARG A 261 3.16 -13.80 -2.60
C ARG A 261 3.31 -14.43 -1.23
N VAL A 262 3.93 -13.69 -0.31
CA VAL A 262 4.14 -14.13 1.08
C VAL A 262 3.83 -13.01 2.08
N SER A 263 3.35 -13.39 3.27
CA SER A 263 3.14 -12.45 4.38
C SER A 263 4.38 -12.42 5.27
N LEU A 264 4.87 -11.21 5.55
CA LEU A 264 6.03 -10.97 6.41
C LEU A 264 5.66 -10.66 7.88
N THR A 265 4.35 -10.63 8.19
CA THR A 265 3.90 -10.22 9.52
C THR A 265 4.18 -11.29 10.57
N ASN A 266 4.54 -10.84 11.77
CA ASN A 266 4.96 -11.66 12.90
C ASN A 266 6.10 -12.63 12.56
N SER A 267 7.10 -12.14 11.82
CA SER A 267 8.33 -12.90 11.49
C SER A 267 8.96 -13.53 12.74
N PRO A 268 9.51 -14.75 12.65
CA PRO A 268 10.21 -15.40 13.75
C PRO A 268 11.62 -14.83 14.00
N ALA A 269 12.15 -13.97 13.12
CA ALA A 269 13.48 -13.39 13.30
C ALA A 269 13.57 -12.53 14.56
N LEU A 270 14.62 -12.76 15.36
CA LEU A 270 14.76 -12.26 16.74
C LEU A 270 14.56 -10.73 16.89
N ASN A 271 15.04 -9.96 15.92
CA ASN A 271 15.01 -8.49 15.94
C ASN A 271 14.12 -7.89 14.83
N ALA A 272 13.30 -8.72 14.18
CA ALA A 272 12.40 -8.25 13.13
C ALA A 272 11.26 -7.42 13.70
N TYR A 273 10.91 -6.33 12.99
CA TYR A 273 9.70 -5.58 13.28
C TYR A 273 8.48 -6.40 12.84
N PRO A 274 7.45 -6.57 13.68
CA PRO A 274 6.42 -7.57 13.44
C PRO A 274 5.40 -7.21 12.34
N MET A 275 5.40 -5.97 11.85
CA MET A 275 4.45 -5.51 10.82
C MET A 275 5.17 -5.00 9.57
N ALA A 276 6.02 -5.84 8.99
CA ALA A 276 6.61 -5.60 7.67
C ALA A 276 5.71 -6.13 6.54
N SER A 277 5.88 -5.59 5.34
CA SER A 277 5.28 -6.13 4.13
C SER A 277 6.11 -5.79 2.90
N PHE A 278 6.07 -6.67 1.89
CA PHE A 278 6.31 -6.24 0.52
C PHE A 278 5.17 -5.34 0.06
N THR A 279 5.47 -4.49 -0.91
CA THR A 279 4.48 -3.91 -1.82
C THR A 279 4.73 -4.46 -3.22
N TRP A 280 3.66 -4.68 -3.97
CA TRP A 280 3.68 -5.24 -5.31
C TRP A 280 3.07 -4.29 -6.33
N LEU A 281 3.67 -4.24 -7.51
CA LEU A 281 2.98 -3.84 -8.72
C LEU A 281 2.25 -5.03 -9.33
N LEU A 282 1.04 -4.76 -9.83
CA LEU A 282 0.16 -5.72 -10.47
C LEU A 282 0.06 -5.38 -11.95
N LEU A 283 0.32 -6.36 -12.79
CA LEU A 283 0.21 -6.25 -14.24
C LEU A 283 -0.16 -7.59 -14.84
N TYR A 284 -0.86 -7.58 -15.98
CA TYR A 284 -1.15 -8.82 -16.69
C TYR A 284 0.11 -9.43 -17.29
N LYS A 285 0.17 -10.76 -17.35
CA LYS A 285 1.28 -11.44 -18.03
C LYS A 285 1.31 -11.10 -19.53
N GLU A 286 0.16 -11.22 -20.19
CA GLU A 286 -0.01 -10.83 -21.60
C GLU A 286 -0.50 -9.38 -21.69
N GLN A 287 0.32 -8.52 -22.28
CA GLN A 287 0.10 -7.08 -22.34
C GLN A 287 -0.76 -6.62 -23.53
N LYS A 288 -1.06 -7.50 -24.49
CA LYS A 288 -2.05 -7.25 -25.53
C LYS A 288 -3.46 -7.42 -24.97
N TYR A 289 -3.93 -6.36 -24.33
CA TYR A 289 -5.31 -6.20 -23.86
C TYR A 289 -5.77 -4.76 -24.10
N ALA A 290 -7.08 -4.54 -24.16
CA ALA A 290 -7.68 -3.20 -24.26
C ALA A 290 -7.04 -2.29 -25.34
N ASN A 291 -6.68 -2.86 -26.49
CA ASN A 291 -6.01 -2.16 -27.61
C ASN A 291 -4.68 -1.46 -27.24
N ARG A 292 -4.02 -1.91 -26.16
CA ARG A 292 -2.68 -1.43 -25.77
C ARG A 292 -1.67 -1.73 -26.87
N THR A 293 -0.83 -0.76 -27.21
CA THR A 293 0.27 -0.94 -28.17
C THR A 293 1.47 -1.66 -27.56
N LYS A 294 2.33 -2.24 -28.40
CA LYS A 294 3.56 -2.90 -27.95
C LYS A 294 4.50 -1.90 -27.27
N GLU A 295 4.55 -0.66 -27.75
CA GLU A 295 5.37 0.42 -27.22
C GLU A 295 4.92 0.85 -25.82
N ALA A 296 3.61 0.93 -25.60
CA ALA A 296 3.05 1.22 -24.28
C ALA A 296 3.29 0.07 -23.29
N ALA A 297 3.18 -1.18 -23.76
CA ALA A 297 3.53 -2.36 -22.96
C ALA A 297 5.03 -2.39 -22.60
N LYS A 298 5.90 -2.14 -23.57
CA LYS A 298 7.35 -2.06 -23.36
C LYS A 298 7.72 -0.92 -22.39
N SER A 299 7.10 0.25 -22.51
CA SER A 299 7.33 1.38 -21.60
C SER A 299 7.05 1.02 -20.14
N LEU A 300 5.96 0.28 -19.87
CA LEU A 300 5.64 -0.21 -18.53
C LEU A 300 6.73 -1.17 -18.02
N VAL A 301 7.11 -2.14 -18.86
CA VAL A 301 8.10 -3.14 -18.48
C VAL A 301 9.48 -2.51 -18.25
N ASP A 302 9.89 -1.55 -19.06
CA ASP A 302 11.15 -0.81 -18.90
C ASP A 302 11.15 0.05 -17.63
N LEU A 303 10.01 0.63 -17.25
CA LEU A 303 9.85 1.32 -15.96
C LEU A 303 10.07 0.36 -14.78
N ILE A 304 9.38 -0.77 -14.78
CA ILE A 304 9.48 -1.74 -13.67
C ILE A 304 10.90 -2.33 -13.63
N TRP A 305 11.50 -2.60 -14.79
CA TRP A 305 12.89 -3.06 -14.87
C TRP A 305 13.84 -2.03 -14.24
N TRP A 306 13.68 -0.74 -14.55
CA TRP A 306 14.47 0.31 -13.92
C TRP A 306 14.24 0.38 -12.40
N MET A 307 12.98 0.26 -11.94
CA MET A 307 12.66 0.24 -10.51
C MET A 307 13.32 -0.93 -9.77
N LEU A 308 13.46 -2.09 -10.41
CA LEU A 308 14.12 -3.28 -9.87
C LEU A 308 15.66 -3.20 -9.95
N ASN A 309 16.23 -2.26 -10.70
CA ASN A 309 17.67 -2.07 -10.79
C ASN A 309 18.05 -0.73 -10.15
N GLU A 310 18.41 0.28 -10.94
CA GLU A 310 18.83 1.61 -10.49
C GLU A 310 17.85 2.26 -9.48
N GLY A 311 16.55 1.98 -9.59
CA GLY A 311 15.56 2.54 -8.69
C GLY A 311 15.70 2.06 -7.24
N GLN A 312 16.29 0.89 -6.98
CA GLN A 312 16.43 0.34 -5.64
C GLN A 312 17.25 1.23 -4.71
N GLU A 313 18.22 2.00 -5.26
CA GLU A 313 19.07 2.94 -4.51
C GLU A 313 18.27 4.07 -3.83
N ILE A 314 17.03 4.32 -4.29
CA ILE A 314 16.15 5.37 -3.76
C ILE A 314 15.42 4.91 -2.49
N ALA A 315 15.37 3.60 -2.22
CA ALA A 315 14.53 3.04 -1.16
C ALA A 315 14.98 3.45 0.26
N GLU A 316 16.25 3.19 0.62
CA GLU A 316 16.75 3.43 1.98
C GLU A 316 16.69 4.91 2.41
N PRO A 317 17.07 5.89 1.56
CA PRO A 317 16.94 7.31 1.91
C PRO A 317 15.50 7.75 2.21
N LEU A 318 14.51 6.99 1.74
CA LEU A 318 13.09 7.22 2.00
C LEU A 318 12.51 6.26 3.04
N HIS A 319 13.38 5.55 3.78
CA HIS A 319 13.03 4.63 4.87
C HIS A 319 12.30 3.35 4.44
N TYR A 320 12.43 2.97 3.16
CA TYR A 320 12.03 1.65 2.66
C TYR A 320 13.25 0.72 2.60
N VAL A 321 13.01 -0.58 2.62
CA VAL A 321 14.07 -1.57 2.39
C VAL A 321 14.11 -1.91 0.90
N PRO A 322 15.27 -1.82 0.24
CA PRO A 322 15.50 -2.45 -1.06
C PRO A 322 15.09 -3.93 -1.00
N LEU A 323 14.73 -4.51 -2.14
CA LEU A 323 14.44 -5.94 -2.19
C LEU A 323 15.69 -6.75 -1.79
N PRO A 324 15.56 -7.71 -0.86
CA PRO A 324 16.60 -8.71 -0.63
C PRO A 324 16.92 -9.42 -1.95
N GLU A 325 18.17 -9.83 -2.14
CA GLU A 325 18.67 -10.39 -3.40
C GLU A 325 17.77 -11.50 -3.97
N LYS A 326 17.33 -12.45 -3.13
CA LYS A 326 16.40 -13.53 -3.52
C LYS A 326 15.05 -13.01 -4.01
N ALA A 327 14.51 -11.98 -3.34
CA ALA A 327 13.25 -11.35 -3.72
C ALA A 327 13.41 -10.58 -5.05
N LEU A 328 14.54 -9.90 -5.21
CA LEU A 328 14.86 -9.14 -6.40
C LEU A 328 14.99 -10.02 -7.63
N GLU A 329 15.71 -11.14 -7.53
CA GLU A 329 15.82 -12.08 -8.65
C GLU A 329 14.48 -12.72 -9.03
N LYS A 330 13.65 -13.08 -8.04
CA LYS A 330 12.28 -13.55 -8.31
C LYS A 330 11.42 -12.46 -8.97
N ALA A 331 11.53 -11.21 -8.53
CA ALA A 331 10.83 -10.08 -9.16
C ALA A 331 11.24 -9.89 -10.63
N LYS A 332 12.55 -9.95 -10.92
CA LYS A 332 13.07 -9.88 -12.30
C LYS A 332 12.58 -11.07 -13.13
N ASN A 333 12.55 -12.28 -12.58
CA ASN A 333 12.04 -13.46 -13.29
C ASN A 333 10.55 -13.36 -13.61
N ILE A 334 9.74 -12.86 -12.69
CA ILE A 334 8.32 -12.55 -12.96
C ILE A 334 8.21 -11.56 -14.12
N LEU A 335 9.00 -10.48 -14.10
CA LEU A 335 8.94 -9.45 -15.13
C LEU A 335 9.41 -9.97 -16.50
N ARG A 336 10.43 -10.83 -16.56
CA ARG A 336 10.88 -11.51 -17.79
C ARG A 336 9.79 -12.38 -18.42
N SER A 337 8.83 -12.86 -17.63
CA SER A 337 7.70 -13.66 -18.14
C SER A 337 6.62 -12.85 -18.84
N VAL A 338 6.71 -11.51 -18.85
CA VAL A 338 5.72 -10.62 -19.46
C VAL A 338 5.86 -10.67 -20.99
N THR A 339 4.73 -10.83 -21.66
CA THR A 339 4.63 -10.98 -23.12
C THR A 339 3.77 -9.91 -23.77
N TYR A 340 3.98 -9.74 -25.07
CA TYR A 340 3.06 -9.06 -25.99
C TYR A 340 2.93 -9.92 -27.25
N ASP A 341 1.71 -10.34 -27.59
CA ASP A 341 1.48 -11.33 -28.65
C ASP A 341 2.27 -12.62 -28.41
N ASP A 342 2.26 -13.11 -27.16
CA ASP A 342 2.97 -14.31 -26.69
C ASP A 342 4.50 -14.26 -26.86
N LYS A 343 5.06 -13.10 -27.25
CA LYS A 343 6.50 -12.85 -27.36
C LYS A 343 7.00 -12.09 -26.14
N PRO A 344 8.12 -12.49 -25.51
CA PRO A 344 8.69 -11.76 -24.38
C PRO A 344 8.95 -10.28 -24.69
N LEU A 345 8.62 -9.39 -23.75
CA LEU A 345 8.91 -7.95 -23.86
C LEU A 345 10.31 -7.56 -23.38
N LEU A 346 10.89 -8.33 -22.44
CA LEU A 346 12.29 -8.23 -22.05
C LEU A 346 13.09 -9.28 -22.80
N THR A 347 13.90 -8.82 -23.74
CA THR A 347 15.01 -9.58 -24.30
C THR A 347 16.25 -9.18 -23.52
N VAL A 348 16.67 -10.02 -22.56
CA VAL A 348 17.90 -9.81 -21.76
C VAL A 348 19.02 -10.62 -22.38
#